data_AF-A0A7Z0B1F2-F1
#
_entry.id   AF-A0A7Z0B1F2-F1
#
_cell.length_a   1.000
_cell.length_b   1.000
_cell.length_c   1.000
_cell.angle_alpha   90.00
_cell.angle_beta   90.00
_cell.angle_gamma   90.00
#
_symmetry.space_group_name_H-M   'P 1'
#
loop_
_entity.id
_entity.type
_entity.pdbx_description
1 polymer ?
#
loop_
_entity_poly.entity_id
_entity_poly.type
_entity_poly.pdbx_seq_one_letter_code
_entity_poly.pdbx_strand_id
1 'polypeptide(L)' 'MCRWLAYTGNPLQLETVLFNAKHSLIDQSLHSRLGHTTTNGDGFGIGWYGHPTDIPFRYRCIQPARGGTIEQYPFKPQLA' A
#
# COMPACT_ATOMS: atom_id res chain seq x y z
N MET A 1 5.34 -10.87 -10.69
CA MET A 1 4.21 -11.48 -9.94
C MET A 1 3.60 -10.39 -9.08
N CYS A 2 2.44 -9.85 -9.46
CA CYS A 2 1.81 -8.77 -8.68
C CYS A 2 1.21 -9.32 -7.38
N ARG A 3 1.30 -8.56 -6.29
CA ARG A 3 0.67 -8.86 -5.00
C ARG A 3 -0.32 -7.76 -4.65
N TRP A 4 -1.49 -8.16 -4.18
CA TRP A 4 -2.59 -7.27 -3.87
C TRP A 4 -2.99 -7.45 -2.41
N LEU A 5 -3.24 -6.33 -1.72
CA LEU A 5 -3.83 -6.29 -0.40
C LEU A 5 -5.12 -5.48 -0.52
N ALA A 6 -6.22 -6.04 -0.05
CA ALA A 6 -7.51 -5.36 0.03
C ALA A 6 -8.02 -5.41 1.47
N TYR A 7 -8.62 -4.33 1.92
CA TYR A 7 -9.23 -4.23 3.24
C TYR A 7 -10.64 -3.66 3.12
N THR A 8 -11.56 -4.24 3.89
CA THR A 8 -12.91 -3.73 4.07
C THR A 8 -13.32 -3.94 5.53
N GLY A 9 -13.99 -2.96 6.12
CA GLY A 9 -14.34 -2.95 7.53
C GLY A 9 -14.29 -1.56 8.12
N ASN A 10 -14.00 -1.47 9.42
CA ASN A 10 -13.90 -0.19 10.13
C ASN A 10 -12.80 0.70 9.52
N PRO A 11 -13.00 2.02 9.47
CA PRO A 11 -11.96 2.94 9.02
C PRO A 11 -10.64 2.70 9.76
N LEU A 12 -9.55 2.61 9.01
CA LEU A 12 -8.20 2.50 9.56
C LEU A 12 -7.26 3.43 8.82
N GLN A 13 -6.16 3.78 9.48
CA GLN A 13 -5.11 4.54 8.82
C GLN A 13 -4.37 3.66 7.83
N LEU A 14 -4.13 4.18 6.64
CA LEU A 14 -3.46 3.46 5.55
C LEU A 14 -2.11 2.86 5.98
N GLU A 15 -1.38 3.55 6.87
CA GLU A 15 -0.14 3.07 7.46
C GLU A 15 -0.25 1.69 8.12
N THR A 16 -1.43 1.34 8.65
CA THR A 16 -1.66 0.08 9.34
C THR A 16 -1.50 -1.10 8.38
N VAL A 17 -2.03 -0.98 7.17
CA VAL A 17 -1.95 -2.05 6.15
C VAL A 17 -0.66 -1.97 5.33
N LEU A 18 -0.07 -0.78 5.20
CA LEU A 18 1.16 -0.57 4.44
C LEU A 18 2.43 -0.96 5.21
N PHE A 19 2.47 -0.70 6.52
CA PHE A 19 3.67 -0.89 7.35
C PHE A 19 3.46 -1.89 8.48
N ASN A 20 2.37 -1.75 9.24
CA ASN A 20 2.24 -2.40 10.56
C ASN A 20 1.65 -3.81 10.51
N ALA A 21 0.99 -4.20 9.42
CA ALA A 21 0.44 -5.54 9.26
C ALA A 21 1.55 -6.59 9.17
N LYS A 22 1.34 -7.76 9.79
CA LYS A 22 2.29 -8.90 9.74
C LYS A 22 2.66 -9.33 8.31
N HIS A 23 1.78 -9.06 7.35
CA HIS A 23 1.98 -9.26 5.92
C HIS A 23 1.69 -7.97 5.15
N SER A 24 2.33 -6.88 5.57
CA SER A 24 2.16 -5.57 4.97
C SER A 24 2.57 -5.54 3.50
N LEU A 25 2.09 -4.54 2.75
CA LEU A 25 2.45 -4.38 1.34
C LEU A 25 3.97 -4.24 1.16
N ILE A 26 4.65 -3.57 2.10
CA ILE A 26 6.10 -3.43 2.10
C ILE A 26 6.79 -4.78 2.33
N ASP A 27 6.33 -5.57 3.31
CA ASP A 27 6.88 -6.91 3.56
C ASP A 27 6.73 -7.81 2.32
N GLN A 28 5.57 -7.77 1.67
CA GLN A 28 5.32 -8.52 0.44
C GLN A 28 6.13 -8.02 -0.77
N SER A 29 6.51 -6.73 -0.79
CA SER A 29 7.34 -6.15 -1.85
C SER A 29 8.82 -6.53 -1.69
N LEU A 30 9.31 -6.61 -0.45
CA LEU A 30 10.72 -6.88 -0.14
C LEU A 30 11.04 -8.37 0.07
N HIS A 31 10.09 -9.15 0.59
CA HIS A 31 10.27 -10.55 0.98
C HIS A 31 9.30 -11.47 0.22
N SER A 32 9.29 -11.39 -1.11
CA SER A 32 8.48 -12.27 -1.94
C SER A 32 8.93 -13.73 -1.79
N ARG A 33 8.11 -14.55 -1.11
CA ARG A 33 8.37 -15.99 -0.88
C ARG A 33 7.90 -16.90 -2.01
N LEU A 34 7.14 -16.35 -2.96
CA LEU A 34 6.44 -17.09 -4.01
C LEU A 34 6.70 -16.48 -5.41
N GLY A 35 7.69 -15.59 -5.54
CA GLY A 35 8.07 -14.96 -6.80
C GLY A 35 9.38 -15.54 -7.35
N HIS A 36 9.59 -15.38 -8.66
CA HIS A 36 10.86 -15.73 -9.31
C HIS A 36 12.03 -14.85 -8.82
N THR A 37 11.72 -13.66 -8.32
CA THR A 37 12.63 -12.72 -7.66
C THR A 37 12.10 -12.42 -6.26
N THR A 38 13.01 -12.14 -5.33
CA THR A 38 12.69 -11.82 -3.92
C THR A 38 12.03 -10.46 -3.76
N THR A 39 12.24 -9.54 -4.70
CA THR A 39 11.69 -8.17 -4.67
C THR A 39 10.69 -7.94 -5.81
N ASN A 40 9.55 -7.32 -5.49
CA ASN A 40 8.64 -6.70 -6.47
C ASN A 40 9.07 -5.24 -6.66
N GLY A 41 9.94 -5.01 -7.65
CA GLY A 41 10.61 -3.72 -7.86
C GLY A 41 9.96 -2.80 -8.89
N ASP A 42 8.91 -3.27 -9.58
CA ASP A 42 8.38 -2.62 -10.80
C ASP A 42 7.35 -1.51 -10.50
N GLY A 43 7.20 -1.14 -9.24
CA GLY A 43 6.24 -0.14 -8.77
C GLY A 43 5.17 -0.69 -7.84
N PHE A 44 4.34 0.23 -7.32
CA PHE A 44 3.17 -0.10 -6.51
C PHE A 44 2.05 0.92 -6.73
N GLY A 45 0.84 0.55 -6.30
CA GLY A 45 -0.30 1.44 -6.30
C GLY A 45 -1.15 1.24 -5.05
N ILE A 46 -1.84 2.30 -4.65
CA ILE A 46 -2.76 2.29 -3.51
C ILE A 46 -4.05 2.99 -3.93
N GLY A 47 -5.19 2.44 -3.53
CA GLY A 47 -6.49 3.07 -3.66
C GLY A 47 -7.26 3.01 -2.35
N TRP A 48 -7.99 4.07 -2.03
CA TRP A 48 -8.83 4.13 -0.83
C TRP A 48 -10.04 5.04 -1.08
N TYR A 49 -11.06 4.85 -0.25
CA TYR A 49 -12.28 5.64 -0.27
C TYR A 49 -12.30 6.56 0.95
N GLY A 50 -12.75 7.80 0.79
CA GLY A 50 -13.07 8.68 1.93
C GLY A 50 -14.38 8.20 2.58
N HIS A 51 -15.44 8.10 1.77
CA HIS A 51 -16.69 7.43 2.10
C HIS A 51 -16.97 6.28 1.10
N PRO A 52 -17.70 5.19 1.48
CA PRO A 52 -17.95 4.04 0.59
C PRO A 52 -18.58 4.35 -0.78
N THR A 53 -19.26 5.50 -0.89
CA THR A 53 -19.95 5.94 -2.12
C THR A 53 -19.11 6.86 -3.00
N ASP A 54 -17.95 7.30 -2.53
CA ASP A 54 -17.13 8.30 -3.23
C ASP A 54 -16.34 7.67 -4.39
N ILE A 55 -15.81 8.54 -5.26
CA ILE A 55 -14.78 8.14 -6.21
C ILE A 55 -13.50 7.84 -5.43
N PRO A 56 -12.85 6.68 -5.63
CA PRO A 56 -11.66 6.33 -4.87
C PRO A 56 -10.49 7.23 -5.22
N PHE A 57 -9.75 7.64 -4.20
CA PHE A 57 -8.41 8.18 -4.37
C PHE A 57 -7.46 7.10 -4.88
N ARG A 58 -6.47 7.50 -5.68
CA ARG A 58 -5.50 6.59 -6.29
C ARG A 58 -4.12 7.19 -6.26
N TYR A 59 -3.15 6.39 -5.85
CA TYR A 59 -1.73 6.69 -5.92
C TYR A 59 -1.02 5.58 -6.70
N ARG A 60 -0.07 5.95 -7.57
CA ARG A 60 0.77 5.02 -8.32
C ARG A 60 2.21 5.51 -8.31
N CYS A 61 3.15 4.60 -8.12
CA CYS A 61 4.57 4.88 -8.16
C CYS A 61 5.29 3.77 -8.93
N ILE A 62 6.30 4.15 -9.72
CA ILE A 62 7.16 3.24 -10.46
C ILE A 62 8.36 2.74 -9.63
N GLN A 63 8.58 3.32 -8.45
CA GLN A 63 9.60 2.86 -7.51
C GLN A 63 9.06 1.72 -6.65
N PRO A 64 9.91 0.82 -6.15
CA PRO A 64 9.49 -0.26 -5.25
C PRO A 64 8.80 0.27 -3.99
N ALA A 65 7.82 -0.48 -3.47
CA ALA A 65 7.20 -0.15 -2.18
C ALA A 65 8.21 -0.40 -1.04
N ARG A 66 8.87 0.67 -0.58
CA ARG A 66 9.81 0.66 0.55
C ARG A 66 9.52 1.83 1.48
N GLY A 67 9.89 1.72 2.76
CA GLY A 67 9.57 2.73 3.77
C GLY A 67 9.97 4.15 3.34
N GLY A 68 11.19 4.34 2.84
CA GLY A 68 11.65 5.65 2.37
C GLY A 68 10.92 6.23 1.14
N THR A 69 10.24 5.40 0.34
CA THR A 69 9.42 5.87 -0.80
C THR A 69 8.02 6.29 -0.36
N ILE A 70 7.47 5.68 0.70
CA ILE A 70 6.11 5.97 1.19
C ILE A 70 6.14 7.07 2.27
N GLU A 71 7.19 7.16 3.08
CA GLU A 71 7.37 8.18 4.13
C GLU A 71 7.63 9.60 3.59
N GLN A 72 8.10 9.74 2.34
CA GLN A 72 8.28 11.05 1.69
C GLN A 72 6.96 11.71 1.28
N TYR A 73 5.84 10.97 1.33
CA TYR A 73 4.53 11.51 0.98
C TYR A 73 3.71 11.71 2.24
N PRO A 74 3.17 12.92 2.48
CA PRO A 74 2.36 13.19 3.66
C PRO A 74 1.00 12.56 3.44
N PHE A 75 0.87 11.26 3.69
CA PHE A 75 -0.42 10.56 3.80
C PHE A 75 -1.13 10.95 5.09
N LYS A 76 -1.19 12.25 5.42
CA LYS A 76 -2.18 12.72 6.39
C LYS A 76 -3.53 12.56 5.71
N PRO A 77 -4.40 11.65 6.16
CA PRO A 77 -5.78 11.71 5.75
C PRO A 77 -6.27 13.06 6.27
N GLN A 78 -6.50 14.02 5.38
CA GLN A 78 -7.40 15.10 5.72
C GLN A 78 -8.75 14.45 5.93
N LEU A 79 -9.03 14.18 7.21
CA LEU A 79 -10.38 13.93 7.70
C LEU A 79 -11.28 15.03 7.12
N ALA A 80 -12.16 14.62 6.21
CA ALA A 80 -13.40 15.28 5.93
C ALA A 80 -14.50 14.26 6.20
#